data_AF-A0A349UL30-F1
#
_entry.id   AF-A0A349UL30-F1
#
_cell.length_a   1.000
_cell.length_b   1.000
_cell.length_c   1.000
_cell.angle_alpha   90.00
_cell.angle_beta   90.00
_cell.angle_gamma   90.00
#
_symmetry.space_group_name_H-M   'P 1'
#
loop_
_entity.id
_entity.type
_entity.pdbx_description
1 polymer ?
#
loop_
_entity_poly.entity_id
_entity_poly.type
_entity_poly.pdbx_seq_one_letter_code
_entity_poly.pdbx_strand_id
1 'polypeptide(L)'
;ECFHKASLVHDDIEDGDDHRYGDLTLHCRYGVPVALNVGDLLLSEGYRLLAEAPLPDAARARMLRAAAEGHRQLCIGQGAELCWTRSPGPISLDELL
;
A
#
# COMPACT_ATOMS: atom_id res chain seq x y z
N GLU A 1 10.06 6.11 -2.77
CA GLU A 1 9.17 6.57 -1.69
C GLU A 1 8.61 5.31 -1.02
N CYS A 2 8.55 5.27 0.31
CA CYS A 2 8.33 4.06 1.11
C CYS A 2 6.90 3.54 1.03
N PHE A 3 5.90 4.41 1.19
CA PHE A 3 4.49 4.02 1.18
C PHE A 3 4.06 3.49 -0.18
N HIS A 4 4.43 4.18 -1.26
CA HIS A 4 4.15 3.76 -2.62
C HIS A 4 4.84 2.43 -2.97
N LYS A 5 6.07 2.21 -2.50
CA LYS A 5 6.74 0.92 -2.76
C LYS A 5 6.17 -0.22 -1.91
N ALA A 6 5.72 0.06 -0.69
CA ALA A 6 4.99 -0.90 0.12
C ALA A 6 3.69 -1.33 -0.59
N SER A 7 2.88 -0.36 -1.05
CA SER A 7 1.62 -0.66 -1.74
C SER A 7 1.83 -1.50 -2.98
N LEU A 8 2.79 -1.16 -3.86
CA LEU A 8 3.06 -1.95 -5.06
C LEU A 8 3.44 -3.41 -4.76
N VAL A 9 4.20 -3.65 -3.69
CA VAL A 9 4.60 -5.03 -3.33
C VAL A 9 3.42 -5.84 -2.82
N HIS A 10 2.53 -5.20 -2.05
CA HIS A 10 1.30 -5.83 -1.57
C HIS A 10 0.30 -6.04 -2.71
N ASP A 11 0.06 -5.02 -3.55
CA ASP A 11 -0.81 -5.11 -4.74
C ASP A 11 -0.37 -6.24 -5.67
N ASP A 12 0.93 -6.35 -5.97
CA ASP A 12 1.45 -7.42 -6.82
C ASP A 12 1.11 -8.82 -6.27
N ILE A 13 1.10 -9.00 -4.94
CA ILE A 13 0.68 -10.25 -4.28
C ILE A 13 -0.82 -10.45 -4.40
N GLU A 14 -1.60 -9.41 -4.16
CA GLU A 14 -3.07 -9.45 -4.13
C GLU A 14 -3.66 -9.74 -5.52
N ASP A 15 -3.07 -9.17 -6.57
CA ASP A 15 -3.47 -9.34 -7.96
C ASP A 15 -2.88 -10.60 -8.60
N GLY A 16 -1.82 -11.16 -8.00
CA GLY A 16 -1.08 -12.29 -8.57
C GLY A 16 -0.24 -11.90 -9.79
N ASP A 17 0.27 -10.67 -9.81
CA ASP A 17 1.05 -10.13 -10.92
C ASP A 17 2.45 -10.76 -10.99
N ASP A 18 2.77 -11.41 -12.11
CA ASP A 18 4.08 -12.04 -12.28
C ASP A 18 5.23 -11.03 -12.51
N HIS A 19 4.91 -9.87 -13.12
CA HIS A 19 5.91 -8.89 -13.55
C HIS A 19 5.49 -7.45 -13.24
N ARG A 20 6.48 -6.63 -12.85
CA ARG A 20 6.35 -5.19 -12.70
C ARG A 20 7.55 -4.47 -13.31
N TYR A 21 7.28 -3.48 -14.17
CA TYR A 21 8.29 -2.73 -14.92
C TYR A 21 9.25 -3.60 -15.76
N GLY A 22 8.79 -4.76 -16.22
CA GLY A 22 9.59 -5.70 -17.02
C GLY A 22 10.42 -6.70 -16.22
N ASP A 23 10.41 -6.61 -14.88
CA ASP A 23 11.06 -7.55 -13.98
C ASP A 23 10.04 -8.43 -13.25
N LEU A 24 10.47 -9.61 -12.79
CA LEU A 24 9.66 -10.43 -11.89
C LEU A 24 9.30 -9.67 -10.62
N THR A 25 8.06 -9.81 -10.17
CA THR A 25 7.62 -9.28 -8.87
C THR A 25 8.32 -9.99 -7.71
N LEU A 26 8.34 -9.35 -6.54
CA LEU A 26 9.06 -9.89 -5.38
C LEU A 26 8.49 -11.25 -4.94
N HIS A 27 7.18 -11.44 -5.03
CA HIS A 27 6.56 -12.69 -4.61
C HIS A 27 6.85 -13.83 -5.60
N CYS A 28 6.97 -13.54 -6.89
CA CYS A 28 7.41 -14.54 -7.88
C CYS A 28 8.89 -14.89 -7.73
N ARG A 29 9.74 -13.94 -7.33
CA ARG A 29 11.18 -14.19 -7.16
C ARG A 29 11.54 -14.85 -5.83
N TYR A 30 10.89 -14.45 -4.74
CA TYR A 30 11.29 -14.81 -3.37
C TYR A 30 10.18 -15.46 -2.53
N GLY A 31 8.98 -15.61 -3.10
CA GLY A 31 7.81 -16.15 -2.41
C GLY A 31 6.99 -15.09 -1.67
N VAL A 32 5.71 -15.38 -1.51
CA VAL A 32 4.74 -14.49 -0.83
C VAL A 32 5.17 -14.09 0.59
N PRO A 33 5.65 -14.98 1.47
CA PRO A 33 6.01 -14.58 2.85
C PRO A 33 7.12 -13.53 2.91
N VAL A 34 8.09 -13.61 2.00
CA VAL A 34 9.20 -12.63 1.95
C VAL A 34 8.69 -11.31 1.39
N ALA A 35 7.94 -11.33 0.29
CA ALA A 35 7.40 -10.13 -0.33
C ALA A 35 6.46 -9.37 0.62
N LEU A 36 5.57 -10.08 1.32
CA LEU A 36 4.68 -9.51 2.33
C LEU A 36 5.45 -8.77 3.43
N ASN A 37 6.47 -9.43 4.01
CA ASN A 37 7.30 -8.84 5.06
C ASN A 37 8.13 -7.64 4.54
N VAL A 38 8.53 -7.63 3.27
CA VAL A 38 9.18 -6.46 2.65
C VAL A 38 8.23 -5.29 2.52
N GLY A 39 6.98 -5.52 2.13
CA GLY A 39 5.94 -4.47 2.10
C GLY A 39 5.71 -3.89 3.50
N ASP A 40 5.59 -4.74 4.53
CA ASP A 40 5.43 -4.29 5.93
C ASP A 40 6.62 -3.48 6.43
N LEU A 41 7.85 -3.90 6.08
CA LEU A 41 9.05 -3.15 6.41
C LEU A 41 9.04 -1.77 5.77
N LEU A 42 8.75 -1.68 4.46
CA LEU A 42 8.69 -0.39 3.75
C LEU A 42 7.64 0.54 4.33
N LEU A 43 6.46 0.00 4.68
CA LEU A 43 5.40 0.74 5.34
C LEU A 43 5.86 1.29 6.69
N SER A 44 6.52 0.45 7.52
CA SER A 44 7.06 0.88 8.82
C SER A 44 8.14 1.95 8.69
N GLU A 45 9.04 1.82 7.71
CA GLU A 45 10.08 2.81 7.40
C GLU A 45 9.48 4.14 6.98
N GLY A 46 8.38 4.14 6.22
CA GLY A 46 7.64 5.35 5.89
C GLY A 46 7.23 6.14 7.14
N TYR A 47 6.58 5.47 8.11
CA TYR A 47 6.19 6.12 9.36
C TYR A 47 7.38 6.53 10.23
N ARG A 48 8.41 5.68 10.30
CA ARG A 48 9.65 5.97 11.05
C ARG A 48 10.32 7.25 10.55
N LEU A 49 10.46 7.40 9.23
CA LEU A 49 11.04 8.60 8.61
C LEU A 49 10.21 9.86 8.92
N LEU A 50 8.88 9.78 8.94
CA LEU A 50 8.02 10.91 9.34
C LEU A 50 8.19 11.27 10.82
N ALA A 51 8.33 10.25 11.69
CA ALA A 51 8.49 10.43 13.13
C ALA A 51 9.87 11.02 13.52
N GLU A 52 10.91 10.72 12.74
CA GLU A 52 12.29 11.18 12.97
C GLU A 52 12.67 12.44 12.16
N ALA A 53 11.76 12.98 11.35
CA ALA A 53 12.02 14.17 10.55
C ALA A 53 12.50 15.34 11.44
N PRO A 54 13.51 16.14 11.03
CA PRO A 54 14.04 17.26 11.82
C PRO A 54 13.10 18.48 11.76
N LEU A 55 11.86 18.30 12.22
CA LEU A 55 10.77 19.27 12.22
C LEU A 55 10.17 19.37 13.62
N PRO A 56 9.48 20.47 13.98
CA PRO A 56 8.77 20.57 15.25
C PRO A 56 7.73 19.44 15.45
N ASP A 57 7.50 19.04 16.69
CA ASP A 57 6.59 17.95 17.06
C ASP A 57 5.19 18.10 16.46
N ALA A 58 4.66 19.32 16.45
CA ALA A 58 3.35 19.62 15.86
C ALA A 58 3.31 19.36 14.34
N ALA A 59 4.42 19.60 13.62
CA ALA A 59 4.53 19.31 12.20
C ALA A 59 4.62 17.79 11.95
N ARG A 60 5.44 17.07 12.72
CA ARG A 60 5.54 15.60 12.64
C ARG A 60 4.19 14.94 12.92
N ALA A 61 3.49 15.39 13.96
CA ALA A 61 2.15 14.89 14.30
C ALA A 61 1.14 15.09 13.17
N ARG A 62 1.17 16.25 12.49
CA ARG A 62 0.32 16.49 11.31
C ARG A 62 0.66 15.57 10.14
N MET A 63 1.95 15.38 9.87
CA MET A 63 2.42 14.49 8.79
C MET A 63 2.03 13.03 9.07
N LEU A 64 2.25 12.54 10.30
CA LEU A 64 1.84 11.20 10.72
C LEU A 64 0.34 11.00 10.61
N ARG A 65 -0.49 11.97 11.02
CA ARG A 65 -1.95 11.91 10.85
C ARG A 65 -2.36 11.83 9.39
N ALA A 66 -1.76 12.65 8.53
CA ALA A 66 -2.05 12.62 7.10
C ALA A 66 -1.66 11.28 6.47
N ALA A 67 -0.49 10.74 6.81
CA ALA A 67 -0.04 9.43 6.32
C ALA A 67 -0.90 8.28 6.86
N ALA A 68 -1.32 8.33 8.13
CA ALA A 68 -2.22 7.33 8.71
C ALA A 68 -3.59 7.34 8.02
N GLU A 69 -4.16 8.51 7.76
CA GLU A 69 -5.44 8.61 7.07
C GLU A 69 -5.32 8.17 5.60
N GLY A 70 -4.27 8.60 4.89
CA GLY A 70 -4.04 8.16 3.50
C GLY A 70 -3.89 6.65 3.38
N HIS A 71 -3.11 6.03 4.28
CA HIS A 71 -2.95 4.59 4.33
C HIS A 71 -4.27 3.88 4.66
N ARG A 72 -5.07 4.40 5.61
CA ARG A 72 -6.39 3.85 5.93
C ARG A 72 -7.32 3.87 4.72
N GLN A 73 -7.36 4.98 3.98
CA GLN A 73 -8.19 5.12 2.78
C GLN A 73 -7.74 4.16 1.67
N LEU A 74 -6.43 4.01 1.48
CA LEU A 74 -5.87 3.06 0.53
C LEU A 74 -6.34 1.62 0.83
N CYS A 75 -6.22 1.16 2.08
CA CYS A 75 -6.67 -0.18 2.47
C CYS A 75 -8.18 -0.37 2.30
N ILE A 76 -8.99 0.66 2.54
CA ILE A 76 -10.44 0.58 2.34
C ILE A 76 -10.76 0.46 0.85
N GLY A 77 -10.13 1.27 0.00
CA GLY A 77 -10.30 1.20 -1.45
C GLY A 77 -9.89 -0.16 -2.00
N GLN A 78 -8.70 -0.64 -1.64
CA GLN A 78 -8.19 -1.95 -2.05
C GLN A 78 -9.11 -3.08 -1.55
N GLY A 79 -9.56 -3.03 -0.30
CA GLY A 79 -10.52 -4.00 0.23
C GLY A 79 -11.84 -4.03 -0.54
N ALA A 80 -12.34 -2.86 -0.96
CA ALA A 80 -13.54 -2.76 -1.79
C ALA A 80 -13.33 -3.37 -3.18
N GLU A 81 -12.18 -3.10 -3.81
CA GLU A 81 -11.79 -3.69 -5.09
C GLU A 81 -11.70 -5.22 -5.01
N LEU A 82 -11.00 -5.76 -4.00
CA LEU A 82 -10.89 -7.21 -3.78
C LEU A 82 -12.25 -7.88 -3.57
N CYS A 83 -13.17 -7.22 -2.86
CA CYS A 83 -14.55 -7.71 -2.68
C CYS A 83 -15.30 -7.74 -4.01
N TRP A 84 -15.16 -6.69 -4.82
CA TRP A 84 -15.78 -6.59 -6.14
C TRP A 84 -15.22 -7.63 -7.12
N THR A 85 -13.90 -7.83 -7.17
CA THR A 85 -13.24 -8.82 -8.03
C THR A 85 -13.74 -10.24 -7.76
N ARG A 86 -14.14 -10.55 -6.51
CA ARG A 86 -14.75 -11.84 -6.13
C ARG A 86 -16.21 -12.00 -6.55
N SER A 87 -16.93 -10.91 -6.78
CA SER A 87 -18.36 -10.92 -7.17
C SER A 87 -18.69 -9.67 -8.00
N PRO A 88 -18.25 -9.64 -9.27
CA PRO A 88 -18.33 -8.45 -10.09
C PRO A 88 -19.79 -8.11 -10.44
N GLY A 89 -20.10 -6.82 -10.34
CA GLY A 89 -21.39 -6.23 -10.70
C GLY A 89 -21.22 -4.82 -11.28
N PRO A 90 -22.29 -4.23 -11.85
CA PRO A 90 -22.25 -2.85 -12.33
C PRO A 90 -21.85 -1.90 -11.20
N ILE A 91 -20.83 -1.07 -11.42
CA ILE A 91 -20.41 -0.01 -10.50
C ILE A 91 -21.07 1.29 -10.94
N SER A 92 -21.73 1.99 -10.02
CA SER A 92 -22.27 3.32 -10.27
C SER A 92 -21.15 4.37 -10.29
N LEU A 93 -21.40 5.53 -10.93
CA LEU A 93 -20.40 6.61 -10.97
C LEU A 93 -20.04 7.11 -9.56
N ASP A 94 -20.98 7.08 -8.62
CA ASP A 94 -20.79 7.50 -7.23
C ASP A 94 -19.98 6.48 -6.41
N GLU A 95 -19.96 5.21 -6.82
CA GLU A 95 -19.10 4.18 -6.20
C GLU A 95 -17.69 4.17 -6.81
N LEU A 96 -17.51 4.76 -7.99
CA LEU A 96 -16.22 4.87 -8.69
C LEU A 96 -15.42 6.12 -8.29
N LEU A 97 -16.09 7.19 -7.83
CA LEU A 97 -15.52 8.52 -7.55
C LEU A 97 -15.41 8.81 -6.05
#